data_AF-A0A8B3FJ17-F1
#
_entry.id   AF-A0A8B3FJ17-F1
#
_cell.length_a   1.000
_cell.length_b   1.000
_cell.length_c   1.000
_cell.angle_alpha   90.00
_cell.angle_beta   90.00
_cell.angle_gamma   90.00
#
_symmetry.space_group_name_H-M   'P 1'
#
loop_
_entity.id
_entity.type
_entity.pdbx_description
1 polymer ?
#
loop_
_entity_poly.entity_id
_entity_poly.type
_entity_poly.pdbx_seq_one_letter_code
_entity_poly.pdbx_strand_id
1 'polypeptide(L)'
;MTGEGLNWESFDFTLNVKTGNVFRKGIVLSGSTKLPDNDEEAAWIGMQHWCQCLSEIRTALTHCEWRVTIEDRSIPWDTEAKAYSPTR
;
A
#
# COMPACT_ATOMS: atom_id res chain seq x y z
N MET A 1 26.23 4.47 0.34
CA MET A 1 25.13 4.29 1.31
C MET A 1 25.51 5.10 2.54
N THR A 2 24.84 6.22 2.82
CA THR A 2 25.26 7.16 3.90
C THR A 2 24.56 6.91 5.24
N GLY A 3 23.77 5.84 5.37
CA GLY A 3 23.51 5.23 6.68
C GLY A 3 22.89 6.10 7.77
N GLU A 4 21.99 7.03 7.43
CA GLU A 4 21.14 7.70 8.41
C GLU A 4 19.67 7.65 7.95
N GLY A 5 18.81 7.03 8.77
CA GLY A 5 17.38 6.85 8.52
C GLY A 5 16.96 5.39 8.30
N LEU A 6 15.65 5.14 8.34
CA LEU A 6 15.06 3.88 7.87
C LEU A 6 15.43 3.75 6.39
N ASN A 7 15.95 2.61 5.96
CA ASN A 7 16.48 2.39 4.60
C ASN A 7 15.38 2.30 3.53
N TRP A 8 14.58 3.36 3.40
CA TRP A 8 13.43 3.45 2.51
C TRP A 8 13.78 3.22 1.04
N GLU A 9 12.89 2.49 0.37
CA GLU A 9 12.85 2.41 -1.09
C GLU A 9 11.66 3.24 -1.63
N SER A 10 11.73 3.61 -2.90
CA SER A 10 10.62 4.32 -3.57
C SER A 10 9.46 3.36 -3.85
N PHE A 11 8.23 3.87 -3.79
CA PHE A 11 7.05 3.13 -4.21
C PHE A 11 6.86 3.21 -5.71
N ASP A 12 7.25 2.16 -6.41
CA ASP A 12 7.03 2.04 -7.84
C ASP A 12 5.59 1.65 -8.10
N PHE A 13 4.88 2.47 -8.89
CA PHE A 13 3.52 2.21 -9.29
C PHE A 13 3.31 2.39 -10.79
N THR A 14 2.29 1.70 -11.29
CA THR A 14 1.81 1.77 -12.66
C THR A 14 0.34 2.17 -12.66
N LEU A 15 -0.01 3.06 -13.57
CA LEU A 15 -1.39 3.43 -13.86
C LEU A 15 -1.75 2.79 -15.20
N ASN A 16 -2.84 2.00 -15.27
CA ASN A 16 -3.33 1.58 -16.57
C ASN A 16 -4.23 2.68 -17.14
N VAL A 17 -3.67 3.42 -18.09
CA VAL A 17 -4.33 4.54 -18.80
C VAL A 17 -5.49 4.06 -19.68
N LYS A 18 -5.64 2.75 -19.90
CA LYS A 18 -6.80 2.20 -20.62
C LYS A 18 -8.01 2.19 -19.70
N THR A 19 -8.91 3.14 -19.93
CA THR A 19 -10.25 3.14 -19.33
C THR A 19 -10.88 1.78 -19.54
N GLY A 20 -11.31 1.15 -18.44
CA GLY A 20 -12.09 -0.09 -18.53
C GLY A 20 -13.29 0.09 -19.45
N ASN A 21 -13.68 -0.97 -20.15
CA ASN A 21 -14.95 -0.97 -20.87
C ASN A 21 -16.00 -1.73 -20.06
N VAL A 22 -17.23 -1.79 -20.56
CA VAL A 22 -18.35 -2.51 -19.92
C VAL A 22 -18.05 -3.99 -19.59
N PHE A 23 -16.99 -4.58 -20.15
CA PHE A 23 -16.60 -5.99 -19.95
C PHE A 23 -15.26 -6.18 -19.23
N ARG A 24 -14.50 -5.12 -18.93
CA ARG A 24 -13.18 -5.21 -18.27
C ARG A 24 -12.95 -4.08 -17.29
N LYS A 25 -12.70 -4.44 -16.04
CA LYS A 25 -12.16 -3.53 -15.03
C LYS A 25 -10.72 -3.16 -15.40
N GLY A 26 -10.43 -1.86 -15.44
CA GLY A 26 -9.06 -1.35 -15.56
C GLY A 26 -8.38 -1.31 -14.19
N ILE A 27 -7.04 -1.40 -14.19
CA ILE A 27 -6.25 -1.19 -12.97
C ILE A 27 -5.99 0.31 -12.83
N VAL A 28 -6.59 0.94 -11.83
CA VAL A 28 -6.36 2.37 -11.57
C VAL A 28 -4.96 2.59 -11.03
N LEU A 29 -4.55 1.78 -10.04
CA LEU A 29 -3.26 1.88 -9.36
C LEU A 29 -2.76 0.46 -9.02
N SER A 30 -1.50 0.17 -9.31
CA SER A 30 -0.82 -1.04 -8.84
C SER A 30 0.66 -0.76 -8.64
N GLY A 31 1.21 -1.17 -7.51
CA GLY A 31 2.59 -0.93 -7.17
C GLY A 31 3.04 -1.74 -5.96
N SER A 32 4.32 -1.64 -5.66
CA SER A 32 4.94 -2.29 -4.49
C SER A 32 6.19 -1.54 -4.08
N THR A 33 6.58 -1.70 -2.82
CA THR A 33 7.86 -1.25 -2.28
C THR A 33 8.37 -2.30 -1.31
N LYS A 34 9.66 -2.28 -1.02
CA LYS A 34 10.20 -2.99 0.14
C LYS A 34 9.97 -2.18 1.40
N LEU A 35 9.74 -2.88 2.50
CA LEU A 35 9.76 -2.27 3.82
C LEU A 35 11.21 -2.04 4.24
N PRO A 36 11.47 -1.01 5.08
CA PRO A 36 12.75 -0.89 5.75
C PRO A 36 13.05 -2.15 6.56
N ASP A 37 14.28 -2.64 6.49
CA ASP A 37 14.72 -3.88 7.15
C ASP A 37 16.03 -3.70 7.95
N ASN A 38 16.48 -2.45 8.13
CA ASN A 38 17.71 -2.15 8.83
C ASN A 38 17.63 -2.31 10.35
N ASP A 39 16.42 -2.42 10.92
CA ASP A 39 16.12 -2.75 12.31
C ASP A 39 14.68 -3.32 12.42
N GLU A 40 14.35 -4.08 13.46
CA GLU A 40 13.02 -4.68 13.62
C GLU A 40 11.91 -3.61 13.72
N GLU A 41 12.18 -2.53 14.46
CA GLU A 41 11.24 -1.42 14.58
C GLU A 41 11.08 -0.67 13.25
N ALA A 42 12.09 -0.72 12.37
CA ALA A 42 12.05 -0.05 11.08
C ALA A 42 10.98 -0.64 10.15
N ALA A 43 10.87 -1.97 10.12
CA ALA A 43 9.85 -2.68 9.35
C ALA A 43 8.44 -2.34 9.85
N TRP A 44 8.27 -2.25 11.18
CA TRP A 44 7.00 -1.90 11.78
C TRP A 44 6.57 -0.46 11.48
N ILE A 45 7.47 0.52 11.63
CA ILE A 45 7.22 1.91 11.24
C ILE A 45 6.89 2.01 9.75
N GLY A 46 7.63 1.28 8.90
CA GLY A 46 7.39 1.17 7.48
C GLY A 46 5.98 0.69 7.15
N MET A 47 5.57 -0.40 7.79
CA MET A 47 4.26 -1.01 7.63
C MET A 47 3.14 -0.04 8.04
N GLN A 48 3.26 0.63 9.18
CA GLN A 48 2.28 1.63 9.64
C GLN A 48 2.16 2.80 8.66
N HIS A 49 3.30 3.35 8.20
CA HIS A 49 3.34 4.44 7.24
C HIS A 49 2.60 4.10 5.94
N TRP A 50 2.90 2.94 5.35
CA TRP A 50 2.27 2.52 4.11
C TRP A 50 0.79 2.16 4.28
N CYS A 51 0.41 1.54 5.39
CA CYS A 51 -1.00 1.30 5.70
C CYS A 51 -1.79 2.61 5.81
N GLN A 52 -1.25 3.63 6.45
CA GLN A 52 -1.88 4.95 6.51
C GLN A 52 -2.02 5.56 5.11
N CYS A 53 -0.92 5.63 4.34
CA CYS A 53 -0.94 6.21 2.98
C CYS A 53 -1.95 5.51 2.07
N LEU A 54 -1.96 4.17 2.04
CA LEU A 54 -2.90 3.40 1.23
C LEU A 54 -4.36 3.58 1.69
N SER A 55 -4.59 3.86 2.97
CA SER A 55 -5.92 4.15 3.49
C SER A 55 -6.46 5.49 2.98
N GLU A 56 -5.59 6.50 2.93
CA GLU A 56 -5.92 7.81 2.35
C GLU A 56 -6.26 7.69 0.87
N ILE A 57 -5.45 6.94 0.10
CA ILE A 57 -5.69 6.74 -1.34
C ILE A 57 -6.98 5.95 -1.58
N ARG A 58 -7.23 4.85 -0.84
CA ARG A 58 -8.48 4.09 -0.94
C ARG A 58 -9.70 4.94 -0.62
N THR A 59 -9.60 5.81 0.37
CA THR A 59 -10.69 6.73 0.73
C THR A 59 -10.97 7.75 -0.38
N ALA A 60 -9.94 8.17 -1.13
CA ALA A 60 -10.12 9.02 -2.31
C ALA A 60 -10.69 8.26 -3.53
N LEU A 61 -10.38 6.96 -3.68
CA LEU A 61 -10.81 6.11 -4.79
C LEU A 61 -11.91 5.11 -4.37
N THR A 62 -13.07 5.65 -3.98
CA THR A 62 -14.19 4.92 -3.34
C THR A 62 -14.84 3.82 -4.17
N HIS A 63 -14.72 3.87 -5.50
CA HIS A 63 -15.37 2.92 -6.41
C HIS A 63 -14.42 1.85 -6.98
N CYS A 64 -13.22 1.75 -6.41
CA CYS A 64 -12.24 0.75 -6.82
C CYS A 64 -12.29 -0.49 -5.90
N GLU A 65 -11.96 -1.64 -6.47
CA GLU A 65 -11.61 -2.83 -5.69
C GLU A 65 -10.15 -2.74 -5.28
N TRP A 66 -9.86 -3.08 -4.03
CA TRP A 66 -8.53 -2.96 -3.44
C TRP A 66 -8.03 -4.29 -2.93
N ARG A 67 -6.76 -4.57 -3.18
CA ARG A 67 -6.00 -5.67 -2.57
C ARG A 67 -4.68 -5.10 -2.07
N VAL A 68 -4.42 -5.24 -0.78
CA VAL A 68 -3.19 -4.81 -0.13
C VAL A 68 -2.60 -6.02 0.60
N THR A 69 -1.32 -6.29 0.34
CA THR A 69 -0.61 -7.45 0.89
C THR A 69 0.75 -7.04 1.41
N ILE A 70 1.20 -7.68 2.48
CA ILE A 70 2.56 -7.57 3.02
C ILE A 70 3.07 -9.00 3.19
N GLU A 71 4.22 -9.33 2.59
CA GLU A 71 4.79 -10.69 2.59
C GLU A 71 3.73 -11.77 2.29
N ASP A 72 2.96 -11.55 1.22
CA ASP A 72 1.84 -12.41 0.76
C ASP A 72 0.63 -12.50 1.71
N ARG A 73 0.64 -11.83 2.86
CA ARG A 73 -0.51 -11.74 3.77
C ARG A 73 -1.38 -10.55 3.41
N SER A 74 -2.67 -10.80 3.18
CA SER A 74 -3.63 -9.72 2.94
C SER A 74 -3.85 -8.90 4.21
N ILE A 75 -3.79 -7.57 4.09
CA ILE A 75 -4.12 -6.65 5.18
C ILE A 75 -5.62 -6.33 5.08
N PRO A 76 -6.42 -6.64 6.12
CA PRO A 76 -7.85 -6.37 6.09
C PRO A 76 -8.12 -4.86 6.12
N TRP A 77 -9.20 -4.46 5.45
CA TRP A 77 -9.72 -3.11 5.53
C TRP A 77 -10.75 -3.01 6.64
N ASP A 78 -10.52 -2.12 7.59
CA ASP A 78 -11.51 -1.72 8.55
C ASP A 78 -12.46 -0.69 7.92
N THR A 79 -13.73 -1.05 7.79
CA THR A 79 -14.73 -0.20 7.15
C THR A 79 -15.20 0.92 8.07
N GLU A 80 -15.18 0.71 9.38
CA GLU A 80 -15.57 1.72 10.38
C GLU A 80 -14.47 2.76 10.55
N ALA A 81 -13.23 2.30 10.77
CA ALA A 81 -12.07 3.18 10.91
C ALA A 81 -11.60 3.79 9.57
N LYS A 82 -12.06 3.25 8.44
CA LYS A 82 -11.58 3.57 7.09
C LYS A 82 -10.06 3.49 6.99
N ALA A 83 -9.51 2.39 7.50
CA ALA A 83 -8.07 2.19 7.58
C ALA A 83 -7.66 0.75 7.33
N TYR A 84 -6.48 0.57 6.76
CA TYR A 84 -5.71 -0.66 6.86
C TYR A 84 -5.04 -0.69 8.22
N SER A 85 -5.32 -1.72 9.01
CA SER A 85 -4.69 -1.92 10.32
C SER A 85 -3.76 -3.13 10.25
N PRO A 86 -2.43 -2.92 10.20
CA PRO A 86 -1.49 -4.01 10.30
C PRO A 86 -1.51 -4.56 11.74
N THR A 87 -1.64 -5.87 11.88
CA THR A 87 -1.44 -6.55 13.18
C THR A 87 0.02 -6.98 13.29
N ARG A 88 0.63 -6.75 14.45
CA ARG A 88 1.95 -7.30 14.76
C ARG A 88 1.89 -8.81 14.95
#